data_AF-A0A8T7EPI7-F1
#
_entry.id   AF-A0A8T7EPI7-F1
#
_cell.length_a   1.000
_cell.length_b   1.000
_cell.length_c   1.000
_cell.angle_alpha   90.00
_cell.angle_beta   90.00
_cell.angle_gamma   90.00
#
_symmetry.space_group_name_H-M   'P 1'
#
loop_
_entity.id
_entity.type
_entity.pdbx_description
1 polymer ?
#
loop_
_entity_poly.entity_id
_entity_poly.type
_entity_poly.pdbx_seq_one_letter_code
_entity_poly.pdbx_strand_id
1 'polypeptide(L)'
;MLAVLLLSAAPSIAQTPAGRGVEHLSGSASYTFPYFRLFLPDPYVVLYDAYGIIAKDIDFMPAEDSQIIGAITTDPFQSPFRFELSMPYSGRGEALDVDNDDVADTGVQIYVVAVTSNTWDSPFLERRDDYVTGIINSAVISSDIDSFLEFQRGTLMVYAEDGEQAFPSGRGVDGVLFTDDDPSMPVEAGWSMIDITAEPFTINRSTIASMDLLEAEEAELTDFSTLSYTDAFNAMIDHLSREYAFTAYKHIDWEAKRAEFLPRVEEAQRRSQFARIPARTA
;
A
#
# COMPACT_ATOMS: atom_id res chain seq x y z
N MET A 1 -43.50 38.98 -45.96
CA MET A 1 -42.71 37.79 -45.61
C MET A 1 -42.06 38.04 -44.27
N LEU A 2 -42.59 37.47 -43.19
CA LEU A 2 -41.95 37.45 -41.88
C LEU A 2 -42.01 35.98 -41.41
N ALA A 3 -40.86 35.31 -41.41
CA ALA A 3 -40.74 33.96 -40.89
C ALA A 3 -40.35 34.06 -39.41
N VAL A 4 -41.23 33.60 -38.53
CA VAL A 4 -40.96 33.45 -37.10
C VAL A 4 -40.21 32.13 -36.92
N LEU A 5 -38.94 32.20 -36.52
CA LEU A 5 -38.15 31.04 -36.13
C LEU A 5 -38.57 30.62 -34.72
N LEU A 6 -39.19 29.46 -34.59
CA LEU A 6 -39.38 28.77 -33.30
C LEU A 6 -38.08 28.05 -32.96
N LEU A 7 -37.33 28.59 -31.99
CA LEU A 7 -36.20 27.90 -31.37
C LEU A 7 -36.76 26.83 -30.43
N SER A 8 -36.60 25.54 -30.78
CA SER A 8 -36.87 24.45 -29.85
C SER A 8 -35.72 24.36 -28.85
N ALA A 9 -36.00 24.58 -27.57
CA ALA A 9 -35.07 24.21 -26.50
C ALA A 9 -34.87 22.69 -26.51
N ALA A 10 -33.63 22.24 -26.68
CA ALA A 10 -33.27 20.84 -26.48
C ALA A 10 -33.50 20.46 -25.01
N PRO A 11 -33.96 19.23 -24.72
CA PRO A 11 -34.08 18.77 -23.34
C PRO A 11 -32.69 18.76 -22.70
N SER A 12 -32.58 19.42 -21.54
CA SER A 12 -31.41 19.28 -20.66
C SER A 12 -31.29 17.80 -20.31
N ILE A 13 -30.14 17.20 -20.64
CA ILE A 13 -29.80 15.86 -20.16
C ILE A 13 -29.69 16.00 -18.64
N ALA A 14 -30.68 15.47 -17.93
CA ALA A 14 -30.56 15.29 -16.49
C ALA A 14 -29.29 14.47 -16.25
N GLN A 15 -28.30 15.06 -15.59
CA GLN A 15 -27.16 14.33 -15.06
C GLN A 15 -27.74 13.20 -14.22
N THR A 16 -27.47 11.95 -14.61
CA THR A 16 -27.61 10.81 -13.72
C THR A 16 -26.94 11.20 -12.41
N PRO A 17 -27.58 11.01 -11.23
CA PRO A 17 -26.89 11.25 -9.97
C PRO A 17 -25.58 10.48 -10.03
N ALA A 18 -24.45 11.15 -9.82
CA ALA A 18 -23.17 10.48 -9.70
C ALA A 18 -23.36 9.38 -8.63
N GLY A 19 -23.08 8.13 -9.00
CA GLY A 19 -23.22 7.01 -8.07
C GLY A 19 -22.32 7.25 -6.86
N ARG A 20 -22.61 6.58 -5.73
CA ARG A 20 -21.81 6.68 -4.49
C ARG A 20 -20.35 6.20 -4.65
N GLY A 21 -20.02 5.69 -5.83
CA GLY A 21 -18.71 5.19 -6.20
C GLY A 21 -18.53 3.75 -5.75
N VAL A 22 -17.37 3.43 -5.19
CA VAL A 22 -17.07 2.10 -4.64
C VAL A 22 -17.95 1.83 -3.42
N GLU A 23 -18.71 0.73 -3.45
CA GLU A 23 -19.56 0.29 -2.33
C GLU A 23 -19.07 -1.01 -1.70
N HIS A 24 -18.47 -1.89 -2.51
CA HIS A 24 -17.88 -3.14 -2.07
C HIS A 24 -16.48 -3.29 -2.65
N LEU A 25 -15.54 -3.64 -1.78
CA LEU A 25 -14.17 -3.92 -2.13
C LEU A 25 -13.85 -5.38 -1.80
N SER A 26 -13.13 -6.05 -2.68
CA SER A 26 -12.56 -7.37 -2.41
C SER A 26 -11.12 -7.43 -2.90
N GLY A 27 -10.35 -8.38 -2.42
CA GLY A 27 -8.95 -8.42 -2.78
C GLY A 27 -8.22 -9.65 -2.28
N SER A 28 -6.92 -9.66 -2.57
CA SER A 28 -5.99 -10.60 -1.96
C SER A 28 -4.80 -9.89 -1.33
N ALA A 29 -4.24 -10.52 -0.31
CA ALA A 29 -3.03 -10.10 0.35
C ALA A 29 -2.01 -11.24 0.23
N SER A 30 -0.94 -10.97 -0.51
CA SER A 30 0.20 -11.87 -0.61
C SER A 30 1.27 -11.38 0.36
N TYR A 31 1.89 -12.32 1.07
CA TYR A 31 3.00 -12.03 1.97
C TYR A 31 4.04 -13.15 1.95
N THR A 32 5.28 -12.75 2.20
CA THR A 32 6.46 -13.59 2.39
C THR A 32 7.04 -13.46 3.79
N PHE A 33 6.60 -12.46 4.56
CA PHE A 33 7.04 -12.14 5.90
C PHE A 33 6.95 -13.36 6.84
N PRO A 34 8.08 -13.92 7.27
CA PRO A 34 8.12 -15.22 7.97
C PRO A 34 7.56 -15.13 9.39
N TYR A 35 7.39 -13.91 9.93
CA TYR A 35 6.86 -13.67 11.27
C TYR A 35 5.40 -13.20 11.25
N PHE A 36 4.67 -13.36 10.14
CA PHE A 36 3.27 -12.94 10.02
C PHE A 36 2.43 -13.39 11.23
N ARG A 37 2.48 -14.68 11.59
CA ARG A 37 1.73 -15.20 12.74
C ARG A 37 2.16 -14.64 14.10
N LEU A 38 3.40 -14.18 14.22
CA LEU A 38 3.94 -13.62 15.46
C LEU A 38 3.51 -12.15 15.63
N PHE A 39 3.55 -11.37 14.56
CA PHE A 39 3.21 -9.94 14.59
C PHE A 39 1.72 -9.67 14.36
N LEU A 40 1.05 -10.57 13.63
CA LEU A 40 -0.38 -10.51 13.32
C LEU A 40 -1.10 -11.78 13.81
N PRO A 41 -1.14 -12.04 15.13
CA PRO A 41 -1.73 -13.26 15.70
C PRO A 41 -3.25 -13.37 15.52
N ASP A 42 -3.96 -12.25 15.44
CA ASP A 42 -5.41 -12.18 15.19
C ASP A 42 -5.71 -11.15 14.08
N PRO A 43 -5.43 -11.51 12.81
CA PRO A 43 -5.40 -10.54 11.72
C PRO A 43 -6.80 -10.14 11.26
N TYR A 44 -6.96 -8.86 10.94
CA TYR A 44 -8.13 -8.32 10.24
C TYR A 44 -7.72 -7.23 9.26
N VAL A 45 -8.64 -6.90 8.36
CA VAL A 45 -8.46 -5.81 7.39
C VAL A 45 -9.20 -4.57 7.89
N VAL A 46 -8.60 -3.39 7.75
CA VAL A 46 -9.19 -2.13 8.20
C VAL A 46 -9.08 -1.06 7.10
N LEU A 47 -10.13 -0.24 6.95
CA LEU A 47 -10.03 1.05 6.27
C LEU A 47 -9.44 2.06 7.26
N TYR A 48 -8.22 2.48 6.98
CA TYR A 48 -7.42 3.29 7.87
C TYR A 48 -7.33 4.73 7.36
N ASP A 49 -7.62 5.70 8.22
CA ASP A 49 -7.54 7.12 7.90
C ASP A 49 -6.07 7.56 7.74
N ALA A 50 -5.70 7.95 6.52
CA ALA A 50 -4.34 8.31 6.17
C ALA A 50 -3.96 9.76 6.50
N TYR A 51 -4.84 10.53 7.17
CA TYR A 51 -4.58 11.93 7.51
C TYR A 51 -3.22 12.13 8.17
N GLY A 52 -2.92 11.38 9.25
CA GLY A 52 -1.66 11.51 9.99
C GLY A 52 -0.41 11.23 9.14
N ILE A 53 -0.52 10.35 8.14
CA ILE A 53 0.57 10.04 7.21
C ILE A 53 0.84 11.24 6.32
N ILE A 54 -0.22 11.81 5.73
CA ILE A 54 -0.13 12.91 4.77
C ILE A 54 0.25 14.23 5.45
N ALA A 55 -0.38 14.53 6.58
CA ALA A 55 -0.09 15.71 7.40
C ALA A 55 1.24 15.60 8.15
N LYS A 56 1.90 14.43 8.10
CA LYS A 56 3.12 14.10 8.86
C LYS A 56 2.94 14.30 10.36
N ASP A 57 1.74 14.02 10.86
CA ASP A 57 1.38 14.04 12.27
C ASP A 57 1.43 12.62 12.85
N ILE A 58 2.57 12.28 13.45
CA ILE A 58 2.81 10.96 14.06
C ILE A 58 2.00 10.72 15.35
N ASP A 59 1.42 11.76 15.93
CA ASP A 59 0.58 11.65 17.12
C ASP A 59 -0.91 11.51 16.77
N PHE A 60 -1.25 11.62 15.47
CA PHE A 60 -2.61 11.48 14.98
C PHE A 60 -3.19 10.11 15.34
N MET A 61 -4.44 10.13 15.80
CA MET A 61 -5.22 8.95 16.14
C MET A 61 -6.52 8.99 15.35
N PRO A 62 -6.74 8.07 14.40
CA PRO A 62 -8.03 7.95 13.73
C PRO A 62 -9.17 7.79 14.74
N ALA A 63 -10.26 8.52 14.52
CA ALA A 63 -11.46 8.38 15.34
C ALA A 63 -12.03 6.95 15.24
N GLU A 64 -12.60 6.42 16.33
CA GLU A 64 -13.17 5.06 16.33
C GLU A 64 -14.24 4.87 15.25
N ASP A 65 -14.99 5.92 14.90
CA ASP A 65 -16.05 5.86 13.90
C ASP A 65 -15.55 5.95 12.46
N SER A 66 -14.27 6.32 12.23
CA SER A 66 -13.61 6.26 10.93
C SER A 66 -13.04 4.87 10.60
N GLN A 67 -12.85 4.04 11.63
CA GLN A 67 -12.31 2.69 11.47
C GLN A 67 -13.40 1.73 10.96
N ILE A 68 -13.21 1.22 9.74
CA ILE A 68 -14.12 0.22 9.15
C ILE A 68 -13.39 -1.11 9.03
N ILE A 69 -13.91 -2.14 9.70
CA ILE A 69 -13.32 -3.49 9.68
C ILE A 69 -13.90 -4.31 8.52
N GLY A 70 -13.01 -4.91 7.73
CA GLY A 70 -13.30 -5.88 6.69
C GLY A 70 -13.20 -7.32 7.18
N ALA A 71 -13.77 -8.24 6.41
CA ALA A 71 -13.72 -9.67 6.68
C ALA A 71 -12.59 -10.34 5.89
N ILE A 72 -11.74 -11.11 6.57
CA ILE A 72 -10.85 -12.07 5.92
C ILE A 72 -11.66 -13.33 5.60
N THR A 73 -11.67 -13.75 4.34
CA THR A 73 -12.57 -14.80 3.82
C THR A 73 -11.88 -16.15 3.58
N THR A 74 -10.55 -16.22 3.70
CA THR A 74 -9.75 -17.46 3.67
C THR A 74 -8.80 -17.52 4.85
N ASP A 75 -8.05 -18.61 5.03
CA ASP A 75 -7.05 -18.70 6.11
C ASP A 75 -5.98 -17.59 5.97
N PRO A 76 -5.90 -16.61 6.89
CA PRO A 76 -4.93 -15.52 6.81
C PRO A 76 -3.48 -16.00 6.95
N PHE A 77 -3.26 -17.21 7.47
CA PHE A 77 -1.94 -17.78 7.64
C PHE A 77 -1.47 -18.60 6.44
N GLN A 78 -2.23 -18.57 5.34
CA GLN A 78 -1.86 -19.15 4.05
C GLN A 78 -1.85 -18.04 2.99
N SER A 79 -0.64 -17.63 2.59
CA SER A 79 -0.43 -16.66 1.52
C SER A 79 -0.71 -17.28 0.14
N PRO A 80 -1.45 -16.60 -0.76
CA PRO A 80 -2.22 -15.38 -0.51
C PRO A 80 -3.55 -15.67 0.19
N PHE A 81 -4.00 -14.76 1.07
CA PHE A 81 -5.35 -14.79 1.63
C PHE A 81 -6.27 -13.77 0.97
N ARG A 82 -7.58 -13.93 1.11
CA ARG A 82 -8.61 -13.06 0.54
C ARG A 82 -9.33 -12.27 1.62
N PHE A 83 -9.81 -11.09 1.25
CA PHE A 83 -10.62 -10.23 2.10
C PHE A 83 -11.74 -9.56 1.32
N GLU A 84 -12.70 -9.04 2.07
CA GLU A 84 -13.77 -8.16 1.60
C GLU A 84 -14.02 -7.02 2.59
N LEU A 85 -14.39 -5.86 2.08
CA LEU A 85 -14.69 -4.65 2.84
C LEU A 85 -15.90 -3.96 2.23
N SER A 86 -16.88 -3.62 3.06
CA SER A 86 -18.04 -2.82 2.63
C SER A 86 -17.78 -1.36 2.96
N MET A 87 -17.86 -0.49 1.96
CA MET A 87 -17.60 0.93 2.14
C MET A 87 -18.77 1.59 2.86
N PRO A 88 -18.51 2.47 3.85
CA PRO A 88 -19.57 3.18 4.53
C PRO A 88 -20.28 4.16 3.58
N TYR A 89 -21.42 4.70 4.02
CA TYR A 89 -22.17 5.65 3.18
C TYR A 89 -21.39 6.93 2.88
N SER A 90 -20.71 7.45 3.90
CA SER A 90 -19.81 8.60 3.85
C SER A 90 -18.47 8.23 4.48
N GLY A 91 -17.42 8.97 4.12
CA GLY A 91 -16.20 9.01 4.91
C GLY A 91 -16.48 9.60 6.32
N ARG A 92 -15.65 9.21 7.28
CA ARG A 92 -15.69 9.65 8.69
C ARG A 92 -14.31 10.02 9.23
N GLY A 93 -13.33 10.13 8.35
CA GLY A 93 -11.97 10.55 8.65
C GLY A 93 -11.81 12.06 8.51
N GLU A 94 -10.59 12.51 8.73
CA GLU A 94 -10.23 13.92 8.56
C GLU A 94 -10.00 14.25 7.07
N ALA A 95 -10.48 15.42 6.64
CA ALA A 95 -10.33 15.88 5.27
C ALA A 95 -9.03 16.69 5.09
N LEU A 96 -8.46 16.60 3.89
CA LEU A 96 -7.26 17.32 3.48
C LEU A 96 -7.50 17.97 2.12
N ASP A 97 -7.22 19.26 2.07
CA ASP A 97 -7.03 20.01 0.83
C ASP A 97 -5.66 19.62 0.24
N VAL A 98 -5.69 18.99 -0.94
CA VAL A 98 -4.52 18.33 -1.56
C VAL A 98 -4.37 18.64 -3.04
N ASP A 99 -5.20 19.52 -3.61
CA ASP A 99 -5.16 19.84 -5.04
C ASP A 99 -4.32 21.10 -5.36
N ASN A 100 -3.83 21.78 -4.32
CA ASN A 100 -2.84 22.86 -4.34
C ASN A 100 -3.18 23.97 -5.35
N ASP A 101 -4.45 24.34 -5.46
CA ASP A 101 -4.93 25.32 -6.44
C ASP A 101 -4.95 26.78 -5.92
N ASP A 102 -4.30 27.02 -4.77
CA ASP A 102 -4.30 28.27 -4.00
C ASP A 102 -5.69 28.71 -3.47
N VAL A 103 -6.71 27.86 -3.58
CA VAL A 103 -8.01 27.99 -2.94
C VAL A 103 -8.02 27.12 -1.69
N ALA A 104 -8.74 27.56 -0.66
CA ALA A 104 -8.91 26.76 0.55
C ALA A 104 -10.26 26.06 0.48
N ASP A 105 -10.22 24.74 0.37
CA ASP A 105 -11.41 23.89 0.30
C ASP A 105 -11.46 22.89 1.44
N THR A 106 -12.59 22.19 1.58
CA THR A 106 -12.70 21.09 2.55
C THR A 106 -11.74 19.96 2.19
N GLY A 107 -11.50 19.77 0.89
CA GLY A 107 -10.66 18.73 0.34
C GLY A 107 -11.32 17.35 0.39
N VAL A 108 -10.48 16.31 0.43
CA VAL A 108 -10.91 14.91 0.42
C VAL A 108 -10.44 14.18 1.66
N GLN A 109 -11.16 13.13 2.05
CA GLN A 109 -10.69 12.19 3.05
C GLN A 109 -9.97 11.03 2.37
N ILE A 110 -8.77 10.69 2.84
CA ILE A 110 -7.89 9.72 2.18
C ILE A 110 -7.61 8.57 3.14
N TYR A 111 -7.69 7.35 2.62
CA TYR A 111 -7.58 6.13 3.39
C TYR A 111 -6.69 5.11 2.70
N VAL A 112 -6.07 4.26 3.51
CA VAL A 112 -5.41 3.03 3.06
C VAL A 112 -6.18 1.82 3.60
N VAL A 113 -6.20 0.74 2.83
CA VAL A 113 -6.70 -0.55 3.34
C VAL A 113 -5.50 -1.32 3.87
N ALA A 114 -5.51 -1.65 5.15
CA ALA A 114 -4.37 -2.25 5.85
C ALA A 114 -4.73 -3.58 6.51
N VAL A 115 -3.74 -4.46 6.64
CA VAL A 115 -3.83 -5.64 7.51
C VAL A 115 -3.18 -5.30 8.84
N THR A 116 -3.95 -5.48 9.90
CA THR A 116 -3.51 -5.28 11.29
C THR A 116 -3.98 -6.45 12.15
N SER A 117 -3.72 -6.43 13.45
CA SER A 117 -4.08 -7.50 14.37
C SER A 117 -4.69 -6.98 15.65
N ASN A 118 -5.69 -7.69 16.16
CA ASN A 118 -6.32 -7.34 17.43
C ASN A 118 -5.43 -7.83 18.58
N THR A 119 -4.36 -7.09 18.83
CA THR A 119 -3.34 -7.47 19.82
C THR A 119 -3.82 -7.23 21.25
N TRP A 120 -4.72 -6.26 21.45
CA TRP A 120 -5.14 -5.78 22.78
C TRP A 120 -6.56 -6.18 23.17
N ASP A 121 -7.23 -7.02 22.37
CA ASP A 121 -8.62 -7.46 22.59
C ASP A 121 -9.60 -6.28 22.69
N SER A 122 -9.42 -5.30 21.79
CA SER A 122 -10.24 -4.10 21.67
C SER A 122 -11.06 -4.15 20.38
N PRO A 123 -12.31 -3.64 20.37
CA PRO A 123 -13.11 -3.56 19.15
C PRO A 123 -12.58 -2.55 18.12
N PHE A 124 -11.69 -1.65 18.54
CA PHE A 124 -11.06 -0.62 17.71
C PHE A 124 -9.55 -0.64 17.91
N LEU A 125 -8.81 -0.21 16.90
CA LEU A 125 -7.41 0.12 17.05
C LEU A 125 -7.25 1.24 18.08
N GLU A 126 -6.31 1.05 19.00
CA GLU A 126 -5.92 2.04 20.00
C GLU A 126 -4.41 2.32 19.98
N ARG A 127 -3.94 3.39 20.64
CA ARG A 127 -2.58 3.96 20.47
C ARG A 127 -1.40 2.97 20.38
N ARG A 128 -1.52 1.78 20.96
CA ARG A 128 -0.47 0.76 20.96
C ARG A 128 -0.44 -0.12 19.72
N ASP A 129 -1.43 -0.07 18.84
CA ASP A 129 -1.55 -0.93 17.66
C ASP A 129 -0.66 -0.54 16.47
N ASP A 130 0.22 0.46 16.63
CA ASP A 130 1.14 1.01 15.63
C ASP A 130 0.49 1.41 14.29
N TYR A 131 0.48 2.71 14.04
CA TYR A 131 -0.50 3.37 13.18
C TYR A 131 -0.04 3.58 11.74
N VAL A 132 1.25 3.37 11.47
CA VAL A 132 1.89 4.17 10.43
C VAL A 132 2.47 3.34 9.29
N THR A 133 2.82 2.07 9.52
CA THR A 133 3.45 1.24 8.50
C THR A 133 3.10 -0.24 8.72
N GLY A 134 1.81 -0.58 8.59
CA GLY A 134 1.39 -1.98 8.58
C GLY A 134 2.23 -2.78 7.57
N ILE A 135 2.41 -4.08 7.81
CA ILE A 135 3.26 -4.91 6.94
C ILE A 135 2.62 -5.10 5.55
N ILE A 136 1.30 -4.99 5.47
CA ILE A 136 0.53 -5.23 4.25
C ILE A 136 -0.55 -4.14 4.10
N ASN A 137 -0.46 -3.31 3.07
CA ASN A 137 -1.35 -2.17 2.84
C ASN A 137 -1.74 -2.01 1.36
N SER A 138 -2.78 -1.24 1.06
CA SER A 138 -3.17 -0.94 -0.32
C SER A 138 -2.16 -0.07 -1.05
N ALA A 139 -1.32 0.67 -0.33
CA ALA A 139 -0.24 1.48 -0.87
C ALA A 139 1.05 1.27 -0.08
N VAL A 140 2.20 1.34 -0.76
CA VAL A 140 3.51 1.33 -0.10
C VAL A 140 3.82 2.71 0.42
N ILE A 141 4.08 2.76 1.72
CA ILE A 141 4.44 3.95 2.48
C ILE A 141 5.87 3.73 2.95
N SER A 142 6.77 4.66 2.64
CA SER A 142 8.18 4.51 2.95
C SER A 142 8.43 4.56 4.46
N SER A 143 9.25 3.62 4.95
CA SER A 143 9.77 3.61 6.32
C SER A 143 11.23 4.11 6.41
N ASP A 144 11.82 4.46 5.26
CA ASP A 144 13.17 5.01 5.18
C ASP A 144 13.22 6.41 5.82
N ILE A 145 14.32 6.72 6.51
CA ILE A 145 14.47 7.99 7.24
C ILE A 145 14.40 9.23 6.35
N ASP A 146 14.84 9.13 5.10
CA ASP A 146 14.93 10.25 4.17
C ASP A 146 13.60 10.50 3.43
N SER A 147 12.70 9.50 3.40
CA SER A 147 11.39 9.57 2.72
C SER A 147 10.24 9.12 3.62
N PHE A 148 10.42 9.20 4.94
CA PHE A 148 9.48 8.65 5.92
C PHE A 148 8.06 9.19 5.69
N LEU A 149 7.08 8.27 5.61
CA LEU A 149 5.65 8.54 5.34
C LEU A 149 5.29 8.91 3.90
N GLU A 150 6.25 8.88 2.98
CA GLU A 150 5.96 9.15 1.58
C GLU A 150 5.29 7.94 0.93
N PHE A 151 4.13 8.18 0.30
CA PHE A 151 3.49 7.20 -0.55
C PHE A 151 4.33 6.99 -1.81
N GLN A 152 4.69 5.76 -2.12
CA GLN A 152 5.51 5.41 -3.29
C GLN A 152 4.66 4.89 -4.46
N ARG A 153 3.76 3.95 -4.20
CA ARG A 153 2.89 3.29 -5.21
C ARG A 153 1.72 2.58 -4.56
N GLY A 154 0.80 2.07 -5.37
CA GLY A 154 -0.37 1.30 -4.95
C GLY A 154 -1.65 2.09 -5.09
N THR A 155 -2.60 1.86 -4.19
CA THR A 155 -3.97 2.35 -4.33
C THR A 155 -4.47 2.98 -3.05
N LEU A 156 -5.08 4.15 -3.18
CA LEU A 156 -5.72 4.89 -2.10
C LEU A 156 -7.24 4.85 -2.25
N MET A 157 -7.95 4.80 -1.12
CA MET A 157 -9.39 5.04 -1.09
C MET A 157 -9.62 6.51 -0.75
N VAL A 158 -10.39 7.21 -1.57
CA VAL A 158 -10.64 8.64 -1.44
C VAL A 158 -12.14 8.89 -1.36
N TYR A 159 -12.57 9.68 -0.39
CA TYR A 159 -13.95 10.14 -0.25
C TYR A 159 -14.02 11.66 -0.42
N ALA A 160 -14.81 12.11 -1.38
CA ALA A 160 -15.16 13.52 -1.54
C ALA A 160 -16.60 13.76 -1.07
N GLU A 161 -16.85 14.80 -0.27
CA GLU A 161 -18.20 15.11 0.21
C GLU A 161 -19.10 15.64 -0.91
N ASP A 162 -18.52 16.37 -1.85
CA ASP A 162 -19.14 16.90 -3.05
C ASP A 162 -18.26 16.70 -4.30
N GLY A 163 -18.69 17.24 -5.43
CA GLY A 163 -17.97 17.15 -6.71
C GLY A 163 -17.14 18.39 -7.03
N GLU A 164 -16.84 19.22 -6.02
CA GLU A 164 -16.05 20.44 -6.16
C GLU A 164 -14.59 20.23 -5.73
N GLN A 165 -14.26 19.04 -5.21
CA GLN A 165 -12.92 18.68 -4.73
C GLN A 165 -12.04 18.15 -5.86
N ALA A 166 -10.72 18.32 -5.73
CA ALA A 166 -9.75 17.64 -6.58
C ALA A 166 -8.73 16.82 -5.76
N PHE A 167 -7.91 16.07 -6.48
CA PHE A 167 -6.87 15.18 -5.95
C PHE A 167 -5.67 15.22 -6.90
N PRO A 168 -4.44 14.98 -6.42
CA PRO A 168 -3.27 14.85 -7.29
C PRO A 168 -3.50 13.85 -8.43
N SER A 169 -3.21 14.26 -9.65
CA SER A 169 -3.26 13.46 -10.88
C SER A 169 -1.93 12.79 -11.22
N GLY A 170 -0.88 13.12 -10.46
CA GLY A 170 0.48 12.62 -10.58
C GLY A 170 1.35 13.31 -9.54
N ARG A 171 2.64 13.02 -9.56
CA ARG A 171 3.63 13.68 -8.70
C ARG A 171 4.15 14.95 -9.37
N GLY A 172 4.54 15.89 -8.54
CA GLY A 172 5.24 17.10 -8.94
C GLY A 172 6.64 16.84 -9.49
N VAL A 173 7.38 17.93 -9.68
CA VAL A 173 8.78 17.92 -10.11
C VAL A 173 9.68 17.26 -9.08
N ASP A 174 9.34 17.33 -7.80
CA ASP A 174 10.11 16.70 -6.71
C ASP A 174 9.91 15.17 -6.62
N GLY A 175 8.87 14.63 -7.27
CA GLY A 175 8.53 13.21 -7.25
C GLY A 175 7.90 12.73 -5.94
N VAL A 176 7.56 13.64 -5.03
CA VAL A 176 6.84 13.35 -3.79
C VAL A 176 5.35 13.55 -4.05
N LEU A 177 4.49 12.92 -3.26
CA LEU A 177 3.04 13.08 -3.35
C LEU A 177 2.55 13.88 -2.15
N PHE A 178 1.49 14.66 -2.36
CA PHE A 178 0.92 15.64 -1.43
C PHE A 178 1.88 16.81 -1.16
N THR A 179 2.49 17.32 -2.23
CA THR A 179 3.35 18.51 -2.22
C THR A 179 2.80 19.58 -3.17
N ASP A 180 3.14 20.85 -2.90
CA ASP A 180 2.61 22.04 -3.58
C ASP A 180 2.72 22.00 -5.12
N ASP A 181 3.61 21.19 -5.69
CA ASP A 181 3.87 21.09 -7.12
C ASP A 181 3.13 19.96 -7.83
N ASP A 182 2.32 19.17 -7.10
CA ASP A 182 1.50 18.11 -7.67
C ASP A 182 0.43 18.65 -8.63
N PRO A 183 0.32 18.12 -9.86
CA PRO A 183 -0.78 18.47 -10.76
C PRO A 183 -2.10 17.87 -10.25
N SER A 184 -3.23 18.57 -10.34
CA SER A 184 -4.52 18.08 -9.82
C SER A 184 -5.51 17.60 -10.90
N MET A 185 -6.45 16.73 -10.50
CA MET A 185 -7.61 16.28 -11.27
C MET A 185 -8.88 16.31 -10.42
N PRO A 186 -10.05 16.64 -11.00
CA PRO A 186 -11.30 16.68 -10.25
C PRO A 186 -11.73 15.29 -9.76
N VAL A 187 -12.36 15.23 -8.59
CA VAL A 187 -12.92 14.01 -8.01
C VAL A 187 -14.43 14.18 -7.82
N GLU A 188 -15.21 13.19 -8.26
CA GLU A 188 -16.65 13.18 -8.05
C GLU A 188 -17.01 12.84 -6.59
N ALA A 189 -18.10 13.44 -6.09
CA ALA A 189 -18.68 13.16 -4.77
C ALA A 189 -18.83 11.65 -4.50
N GLY A 190 -18.42 11.17 -3.33
CA GLY A 190 -18.47 9.76 -2.94
C GLY A 190 -17.10 9.06 -3.02
N TRP A 191 -17.11 7.74 -3.07
CA TRP A 191 -15.91 6.90 -2.97
C TRP A 191 -15.23 6.66 -4.31
N SER A 192 -13.96 7.01 -4.38
CA SER A 192 -13.05 6.71 -5.47
C SER A 192 -11.93 5.79 -4.99
N MET A 193 -11.52 4.86 -5.84
CA MET A 193 -10.27 4.12 -5.69
C MET A 193 -9.27 4.71 -6.67
N ILE A 194 -8.15 5.24 -6.17
CA ILE A 194 -7.14 5.94 -6.99
C ILE A 194 -5.83 5.15 -6.97
N ASP A 195 -5.41 4.66 -8.13
CA ASP A 195 -4.11 4.01 -8.32
C ASP A 195 -3.04 5.08 -8.57
N ILE A 196 -2.06 5.14 -7.66
CA ILE A 196 -0.95 6.09 -7.62
C ILE A 196 0.37 5.48 -8.12
N THR A 197 0.32 4.30 -8.75
CA THR A 197 1.51 3.57 -9.20
C THR A 197 2.12 4.14 -10.48
N ALA A 198 1.27 4.61 -11.39
CA ALA A 198 1.68 5.12 -12.69
C ALA A 198 0.98 6.44 -12.98
N GLU A 199 1.70 7.35 -13.66
CA GLU A 199 1.20 8.66 -14.01
C GLU A 199 0.67 8.72 -15.46
N PRO A 200 -0.45 9.41 -15.71
CA PRO A 200 -1.32 10.03 -14.71
C PRO A 200 -2.06 8.96 -13.88
N PHE A 201 -2.35 9.30 -12.62
CA PHE A 201 -3.08 8.43 -11.70
C PHE A 201 -4.45 8.07 -12.27
N THR A 202 -4.94 6.88 -11.91
CA THR A 202 -6.18 6.36 -12.48
C THR A 202 -7.27 6.21 -11.42
N ILE A 203 -8.48 6.67 -11.76
CA ILE A 203 -9.64 6.62 -10.87
C ILE A 203 -10.54 5.45 -11.28
N ASN A 204 -10.92 4.63 -10.30
CA ASN A 204 -11.95 3.61 -10.42
C ASN A 204 -13.09 3.88 -9.43
N ARG A 205 -14.32 4.00 -9.96
CA ARG A 205 -15.56 4.21 -9.20
C ARG A 205 -16.58 3.09 -9.42
N SER A 206 -16.12 1.90 -9.80
CA SER A 206 -16.99 0.73 -9.93
C SER A 206 -17.61 0.38 -8.57
N THR A 207 -18.92 0.15 -8.54
CA THR A 207 -19.64 -0.23 -7.30
C THR A 207 -19.02 -1.43 -6.60
N ILE A 208 -18.52 -2.39 -7.38
CA ILE A 208 -17.71 -3.52 -6.90
C ILE A 208 -16.30 -3.32 -7.46
N ALA A 209 -15.35 -3.08 -6.57
CA ALA A 209 -13.95 -2.87 -6.91
C ALA A 209 -13.08 -4.01 -6.37
N SER A 210 -11.89 -4.13 -6.95
CA SER A 210 -10.87 -5.06 -6.50
C SER A 210 -9.55 -4.33 -6.30
N MET A 211 -8.86 -4.60 -5.20
CA MET A 211 -7.47 -4.18 -4.99
C MET A 211 -6.70 -5.29 -4.28
N ASP A 212 -5.45 -5.49 -4.66
CA ASP A 212 -4.55 -6.34 -3.88
C ASP A 212 -3.78 -5.49 -2.88
N LEU A 213 -3.49 -6.05 -1.72
CA LEU A 213 -2.64 -5.42 -0.71
C LEU A 213 -1.18 -5.84 -0.94
N LEU A 214 -0.30 -4.90 -0.69
CA LEU A 214 1.12 -4.92 -0.98
C LEU A 214 1.87 -5.12 0.33
N GLU A 215 2.78 -6.10 0.36
CA GLU A 215 3.73 -6.25 1.45
C GLU A 215 4.75 -5.09 1.40
N ALA A 216 5.10 -4.55 2.57
CA ALA A 216 6.14 -3.53 2.69
C ALA A 216 7.50 -4.14 2.29
N GLU A 217 8.27 -3.43 1.45
CA GLU A 217 9.51 -3.96 0.85
C GLU A 217 10.55 -4.35 1.92
N GLU A 218 10.58 -3.64 3.04
CA GLU A 218 11.48 -3.90 4.16
C GLU A 218 11.09 -5.15 4.97
N ALA A 219 9.85 -5.60 4.86
CA ALA A 219 9.35 -6.82 5.50
C ALA A 219 9.42 -8.05 4.60
N GLU A 220 9.56 -7.86 3.28
CA GLU A 220 9.65 -8.95 2.32
C GLU A 220 10.88 -9.83 2.60
N LEU A 221 10.66 -11.15 2.58
CA LEU A 221 11.77 -12.09 2.68
C LEU A 221 12.53 -12.08 1.36
N THR A 222 13.80 -11.66 1.38
CA THR A 222 14.65 -11.79 0.18
C THR A 222 14.86 -13.27 -0.17
N ASP A 223 14.26 -13.71 -1.28
CA ASP A 223 14.33 -15.09 -1.73
C ASP A 223 15.53 -15.34 -2.66
N PHE A 224 16.51 -16.12 -2.18
CA PHE A 224 17.65 -16.58 -2.97
C PHE A 224 17.53 -18.03 -3.44
N SER A 225 16.38 -18.69 -3.24
CA SER A 225 16.19 -20.13 -3.46
C SER A 225 16.38 -20.59 -4.91
N THR A 226 16.22 -19.67 -5.87
CA THR A 226 16.40 -19.93 -7.30
C THR A 226 17.87 -19.86 -7.75
N LEU A 227 18.76 -19.33 -6.89
CA LEU A 227 20.19 -19.17 -7.17
C LEU A 227 20.98 -20.46 -6.87
N SER A 228 22.18 -20.57 -7.44
CA SER A 228 23.15 -21.58 -7.00
C SER A 228 23.59 -21.28 -5.56
N TYR A 229 24.12 -22.26 -4.82
CA TYR A 229 24.58 -22.00 -3.45
C TYR A 229 25.64 -20.91 -3.39
N THR A 230 26.55 -20.89 -4.37
CA THR A 230 27.59 -19.87 -4.48
C THR A 230 26.98 -18.49 -4.74
N ASP A 231 26.04 -18.38 -5.68
CA ASP A 231 25.41 -17.11 -6.04
C ASP A 231 24.51 -16.60 -4.92
N ALA A 232 23.72 -17.49 -4.30
CA ALA A 232 22.89 -17.19 -3.13
C ALA A 232 23.73 -16.68 -1.96
N PHE A 233 24.86 -17.32 -1.66
CA PHE A 233 25.76 -16.86 -0.60
C PHE A 233 26.33 -15.47 -0.89
N ASN A 234 26.75 -15.23 -2.14
CA ASN A 234 27.27 -13.92 -2.52
C ASN A 234 26.20 -12.83 -2.42
N ALA A 235 25.00 -13.10 -2.95
CA ALA A 235 23.87 -12.19 -2.87
C ALA A 235 23.46 -11.90 -1.42
N MET A 236 23.51 -12.91 -0.54
CA MET A 236 23.24 -12.75 0.88
C MET A 236 24.28 -11.83 1.56
N ILE A 237 25.59 -12.00 1.27
CA ILE A 237 26.60 -11.08 1.82
C ILE A 237 26.44 -9.67 1.26
N ASP A 238 26.12 -9.53 -0.03
CA ASP A 238 25.86 -8.22 -0.66
C ASP A 238 24.66 -7.52 -0.01
N HIS A 239 23.60 -8.28 0.27
CA HIS A 239 22.42 -7.78 0.97
C HIS A 239 22.76 -7.37 2.41
N LEU A 240 23.38 -8.26 3.20
CA LEU A 240 23.77 -7.95 4.58
C LEU A 240 24.73 -6.76 4.67
N SER A 241 25.62 -6.58 3.71
CA SER A 241 26.56 -5.46 3.71
C SER A 241 25.90 -4.10 3.53
N ARG A 242 24.74 -4.05 2.87
CA ARG A 242 23.92 -2.84 2.70
C ARG A 242 22.92 -2.66 3.84
N GLU A 243 22.19 -3.71 4.18
CA GLU A 243 20.99 -3.60 5.02
C GLU A 243 21.24 -3.85 6.51
N TYR A 244 22.37 -4.48 6.90
CA TYR A 244 22.60 -4.79 8.31
C TYR A 244 23.01 -3.54 9.11
N ALA A 245 22.03 -2.99 9.84
CA ALA A 245 22.15 -1.75 10.62
C ALA A 245 23.33 -1.70 11.62
N PHE A 246 23.85 -2.86 12.05
CA PHE A 246 24.93 -2.92 13.06
C PHE A 246 26.31 -3.21 12.47
N THR A 247 26.50 -3.11 11.16
CA THR A 247 27.79 -3.38 10.50
C THR A 247 28.92 -2.53 11.10
N ALA A 248 28.73 -1.21 11.16
CA ALA A 248 29.72 -0.29 11.71
C ALA A 248 29.93 -0.52 13.21
N TYR A 249 28.84 -0.67 13.98
CA TYR A 249 28.88 -0.87 15.43
C TYR A 249 29.60 -2.18 15.82
N LYS A 250 29.41 -3.25 15.05
CA LYS A 250 30.05 -4.55 15.29
C LYS A 250 31.37 -4.71 14.53
N HIS A 251 31.84 -3.68 13.83
CA HIS A 251 33.05 -3.69 13.01
C HIS A 251 33.13 -4.91 12.07
N ILE A 252 32.02 -5.20 11.37
CA ILE A 252 31.93 -6.36 10.49
C ILE A 252 32.60 -6.03 9.16
N ASP A 253 33.62 -6.82 8.80
CA ASP A 253 34.18 -6.84 7.45
C ASP A 253 33.47 -7.93 6.64
N TRP A 254 32.50 -7.51 5.83
CA TRP A 254 31.69 -8.42 5.02
C TRP A 254 32.49 -9.14 3.94
N GLU A 255 33.50 -8.51 3.36
CA GLU A 255 34.36 -9.14 2.37
C GLU A 255 35.31 -10.16 3.00
N ALA A 256 35.84 -9.88 4.19
CA ALA A 256 36.59 -10.88 4.95
C ALA A 256 35.71 -12.08 5.31
N LYS A 257 34.45 -11.86 5.68
CA LYS A 257 33.48 -12.95 5.94
C LYS A 257 33.16 -13.74 4.67
N ARG A 258 33.01 -13.07 3.53
CA ARG A 258 32.85 -13.73 2.23
C ARG A 258 34.05 -14.63 1.95
N ALA A 259 35.27 -14.11 2.02
CA ALA A 259 36.49 -14.86 1.76
C ALA A 259 36.68 -16.05 2.72
N GLU A 260 36.30 -15.90 3.99
CA GLU A 260 36.37 -16.95 5.01
C GLU A 260 35.43 -18.13 4.70
N PHE A 261 34.18 -17.84 4.32
CA PHE A 261 33.15 -18.88 4.21
C PHE A 261 32.91 -19.41 2.80
N LEU A 262 33.21 -18.62 1.74
CA LEU A 262 32.97 -18.99 0.35
C LEU A 262 33.56 -20.37 -0.03
N PRO A 263 34.79 -20.75 0.36
CA PRO A 263 35.34 -22.06 0.01
C PRO A 263 34.50 -23.24 0.54
N ARG A 264 33.84 -23.07 1.69
CA ARG A 264 32.96 -24.10 2.28
C ARG A 264 31.64 -24.22 1.52
N VAL A 265 31.13 -23.10 1.00
CA VAL A 265 29.92 -23.06 0.16
C VAL A 265 30.18 -23.71 -1.19
N GLU A 266 31.32 -23.43 -1.83
CA GLU A 266 31.72 -24.05 -3.09
C GLU A 266 31.87 -25.58 -2.98
N GLU A 267 32.43 -26.07 -1.86
CA GLU A 267 32.49 -27.50 -1.57
C GLU A 267 31.09 -28.10 -1.39
N ALA A 268 30.19 -27.42 -0.67
CA ALA A 268 28.81 -27.87 -0.49
C ALA A 268 28.06 -27.95 -1.83
N GLN A 269 28.23 -26.95 -2.71
CA GLN A 269 27.67 -26.95 -4.05
C GLN A 269 28.15 -28.13 -4.87
N ARG A 270 29.47 -28.37 -4.90
CA ARG A 270 30.06 -29.52 -5.61
C ARG A 270 29.48 -30.85 -5.13
N ARG A 271 29.28 -31.02 -3.82
CA ARG A 271 28.66 -32.23 -3.24
C ARG A 271 27.19 -32.38 -3.64
N SER A 272 26.42 -31.30 -3.61
CA SER A 272 25.01 -31.31 -4.04
C SER A 272 24.86 -31.69 -5.51
N GLN A 273 25.75 -31.18 -6.37
CA GLN A 273 25.79 -31.56 -7.79
C GLN A 273 26.21 -33.02 -8.00
N PHE A 274 27.19 -33.52 -7.23
CA PHE A 274 27.63 -34.92 -7.28
C PHE A 274 26.52 -35.90 -6.86
N ALA A 275 25.74 -35.56 -5.83
CA ALA A 275 24.60 -36.36 -5.35
C ALA A 275 23.42 -36.41 -6.35
N ARG A 276 23.35 -35.48 -7.31
CA ARG A 276 22.32 -35.44 -8.37
C ARG A 276 22.69 -36.24 -9.62
N ILE A 277 23.91 -36.77 -9.72
CA ILE A 277 24.27 -37.70 -10.78
C ILE A 277 23.62 -39.05 -10.43
N PRO A 278 22.66 -39.58 -11.22
CA PRO A 278 22.12 -40.91 -10.95
C PRO A 278 23.30 -41.87 -10.99
N ALA A 279 23.45 -42.69 -9.94
CA ALA A 279 24.38 -43.80 -9.95
C ALA A 279 24.05 -44.67 -11.17
N ARG A 280 24.73 -44.41 -12.30
CA ARG A 280 24.74 -45.32 -13.44
C ARG A 280 25.46 -46.56 -12.93
N THR A 281 24.66 -47.52 -12.50
CA THR A 281 25.06 -48.89 -12.22
C THR A 281 25.89 -49.41 -13.38
N ALA A 282 27.09 -49.85 -13.04
CA ALA A 282 27.94 -50.71 -13.85
C ALA A 282 27.26 -52.06 -14.12
#